data_AF-A0A7X7JCY7-F1
#
_entry.id   AF-A0A7X7JCY7-F1
#
_cell.length_a   1.000
_cell.length_b   1.000
_cell.length_c   1.000
_cell.angle_alpha   90.00
_cell.angle_beta   90.00
_cell.angle_gamma   90.00
#
_symmetry.space_group_name_H-M   'P 1'
#
loop_
_entity.id
_entity.type
_entity.pdbx_description
1 polymer ?
#
loop_
_entity_poly.entity_id
_entity_poly.type
_entity_poly.pdbx_seq_one_letter_code
_entity_poly.pdbx_strand_id
1 'polypeptide(L)'
;MTRSYKLTESPVPVRRTESLYADIIADFVAQEAESVQVTIEGIKPATLRAGLRRALKGKEGEGVKPAQIGEMTYVVRVLAG
;
A
#
# COMPACT_ATOMS: atom_id res chain seq x y z
N MET A 1 34.96 36.83 -3.43
CA MET A 1 34.50 35.56 -4.05
C MET A 1 33.00 35.47 -3.87
N THR A 2 32.24 35.56 -4.96
CA THR A 2 30.78 35.63 -4.89
C THR A 2 30.22 34.22 -5.09
N ARG A 3 29.46 33.72 -4.11
CA ARG A 3 28.78 32.43 -4.24
C ARG A 3 27.66 32.57 -5.28
N SER A 4 27.71 31.79 -6.35
CA SER A 4 26.62 31.67 -7.32
C SER A 4 25.72 30.49 -6.97
N TYR A 5 24.41 30.66 -7.02
CA TYR A 5 23.42 29.59 -6.90
C TYR A 5 22.47 29.62 -8.09
N LYS A 6 21.86 28.47 -8.40
CA LYS A 6 20.84 28.32 -9.44
C LYS A 6 19.58 27.74 -8.80
N LEU A 7 18.47 28.42 -8.97
CA LEU A 7 17.14 27.89 -8.64
C LEU A 7 16.52 27.34 -9.92
N THR A 8 15.90 26.18 -9.82
CA THR A 8 15.12 25.59 -10.90
C THR A 8 13.70 25.46 -10.39
N GLU A 9 12.73 26.00 -11.12
CA GLU A 9 11.32 25.78 -10.80
C GLU A 9 11.01 24.29 -10.95
N SER A 10 10.46 23.71 -9.90
CA SER A 10 9.92 22.36 -9.90
C SER A 10 8.61 22.40 -9.14
N PRO A 11 7.53 21.80 -9.67
CA PRO A 11 6.31 21.68 -8.91
C PRO A 11 6.63 20.95 -7.59
N VAL A 12 6.18 21.51 -6.47
CA VAL A 12 6.23 20.82 -5.19
C VAL A 12 5.48 19.51 -5.39
N PRO A 13 6.11 18.34 -5.16
CA PRO A 13 5.41 17.08 -5.28
C PRO A 13 4.18 17.13 -4.38
N VAL A 14 2.99 17.08 -5.00
CA VAL A 14 1.75 16.98 -4.24
C VAL A 14 1.88 15.66 -3.49
N ARG A 15 2.00 15.74 -2.16
CA ARG A 15 1.95 14.53 -1.33
C ARG A 15 0.59 13.93 -1.60
N ARG A 16 0.54 12.78 -2.28
CA ARG A 16 -0.67 11.94 -2.23
C ARG A 16 -0.93 11.68 -0.76
N THR A 17 -2.06 12.18 -0.27
CA THR A 17 -2.53 11.96 1.10
C THR A 17 -2.81 10.48 1.34
N GLU A 18 -3.11 9.75 0.27
CA GLU A 18 -3.42 8.32 0.27
C GLU A 18 -2.19 7.52 -0.19
N SER A 19 -1.80 6.55 0.63
CA SER A 19 -0.70 5.65 0.32
C SER A 19 -1.15 4.63 -0.72
N LEU A 20 -0.28 4.26 -1.68
CA LEU A 20 -0.53 3.17 -2.65
C LEU A 20 -1.13 1.91 -2.02
N TYR A 21 -0.70 1.57 -0.80
CA TYR A 21 -1.22 0.40 -0.07
C TYR A 21 -2.65 0.58 0.41
N ALA A 22 -3.09 1.80 0.70
CA ALA A 22 -4.47 2.11 1.04
C ALA A 22 -5.37 1.95 -0.20
N ASP A 23 -4.94 2.45 -1.35
CA ASP A 23 -5.66 2.28 -2.63
C ASP A 23 -5.90 0.79 -2.93
N ILE A 24 -4.87 -0.05 -2.77
CA ILE A 24 -4.99 -1.50 -2.97
C ILE A 24 -6.00 -2.13 -2.01
N ILE A 25 -6.05 -1.69 -0.76
CA ILE A 25 -7.03 -2.20 0.22
C ILE A 25 -8.44 -1.74 -0.13
N ALA A 26 -8.62 -0.47 -0.52
CA ALA A 26 -9.91 0.06 -0.95
C ALA A 26 -10.45 -0.71 -2.17
N ASP A 27 -9.61 -0.95 -3.17
CA ASP A 27 -9.96 -1.74 -4.36
C ASP A 27 -10.35 -3.17 -3.97
N PHE A 28 -9.59 -3.82 -3.08
CA PHE A 28 -9.93 -5.15 -2.56
C PHE A 28 -11.28 -5.17 -1.83
N VAL A 29 -11.54 -4.16 -0.99
CA VAL A 29 -12.80 -4.06 -0.25
C VAL A 29 -13.97 -3.87 -1.21
N ALA A 30 -13.83 -3.00 -2.22
CA ALA A 30 -14.84 -2.70 -3.22
C ALA A 30 -15.14 -3.88 -4.17
N GLN A 31 -14.17 -4.78 -4.39
CA GLN A 31 -14.37 -6.00 -5.18
C GLN A 31 -15.22 -7.06 -4.46
N GLU A 32 -15.47 -6.92 -3.16
CA GLU A 32 -16.17 -7.92 -2.32
C GLU A 32 -15.58 -9.35 -2.40
N ALA A 33 -14.33 -9.47 -2.86
CA ALA A 33 -13.64 -10.74 -2.97
C ALA A 33 -13.28 -11.32 -1.58
N GLU A 34 -13.19 -12.65 -1.51
CA GLU A 34 -12.70 -13.35 -0.31
C GLU A 34 -11.17 -13.24 -0.16
N SER A 35 -10.45 -13.36 -1.27
CA SER A 35 -8.99 -13.23 -1.30
C SER A 35 -8.49 -12.76 -2.66
N VAL A 36 -7.43 -11.95 -2.65
CA VAL A 36 -6.76 -11.47 -3.87
C VAL A 36 -5.25 -11.54 -3.68
N GLN A 37 -4.55 -12.00 -4.70
CA GLN A 37 -3.09 -11.94 -4.76
C GLN A 37 -2.65 -10.52 -5.13
N VAL A 38 -1.72 -9.96 -4.37
CA VAL A 38 -1.15 -8.64 -4.63
C VAL A 38 0.31 -8.79 -5.03
N THR A 39 0.66 -8.18 -6.16
CA THR A 39 2.02 -8.10 -6.69
C THR A 39 2.32 -6.68 -7.12
N ILE A 40 3.52 -6.20 -6.79
CA ILE A 40 4.02 -4.91 -7.26
C ILE A 40 5.44 -5.15 -7.76
N GLU A 41 5.68 -4.82 -9.03
CA GLU A 41 6.99 -4.97 -9.65
C GLU A 41 8.06 -4.21 -8.86
N GLY A 42 9.22 -4.84 -8.67
CA GLY A 42 10.34 -4.26 -7.93
C GLY A 42 10.17 -4.20 -6.40
N ILE A 43 9.03 -4.63 -5.85
CA ILE A 43 8.80 -4.67 -4.39
C ILE A 43 8.90 -6.11 -3.88
N LYS A 44 9.78 -6.31 -2.88
CA LYS A 44 9.91 -7.60 -2.21
C LYS A 44 8.63 -7.98 -1.45
N PRO A 45 8.23 -9.26 -1.41
CA PRO A 45 7.01 -9.70 -0.72
C PRO A 45 6.91 -9.24 0.75
N ALA A 46 8.02 -9.28 1.49
CA ALA A 46 8.05 -8.82 2.88
C ALA A 46 7.77 -7.31 3.03
N THR A 47 8.30 -6.49 2.11
CA THR A 47 8.05 -5.04 2.06
C THR A 47 6.60 -4.76 1.70
N LEU A 48 6.06 -5.47 0.71
CA LEU A 48 4.65 -5.37 0.30
C LEU A 48 3.72 -5.69 1.48
N ARG A 49 3.93 -6.83 2.13
CA ARG A 49 3.16 -7.24 3.31
C ARG A 49 3.23 -6.21 4.45
N ALA A 50 4.40 -5.63 4.69
CA ALA A 50 4.56 -4.59 5.71
C ALA A 50 3.79 -3.30 5.35
N GLY A 51 3.78 -2.91 4.07
CA GLY A 51 3.01 -1.78 3.56
C GLY A 51 1.51 -1.99 3.73
N LEU A 52 0.99 -3.14 3.28
CA LEU A 52 -0.43 -3.50 3.42
C LEU A 52 -0.87 -3.53 4.89
N ARG A 53 -0.06 -4.13 5.77
CA ARG A 53 -0.35 -4.14 7.22
C ARG A 53 -0.42 -2.73 7.80
N ARG A 54 0.39 -1.78 7.32
CA ARG A 54 0.36 -0.39 7.80
C ARG A 54 -0.89 0.34 7.31
N ALA A 55 -1.31 0.11 6.06
CA ALA A 55 -2.56 0.66 5.53
C ALA A 55 -3.78 0.19 6.33
N LEU A 56 -3.79 -1.07 6.74
CA LEU A 56 -4.86 -1.69 7.54
C LEU A 56 -4.90 -1.27 9.02
N LYS A 57 -3.97 -0.44 9.51
CA LYS A 57 -4.05 0.08 10.88
C LYS A 57 -5.14 1.15 11.07
N GLY A 58 -5.79 1.59 9.99
CA GLY A 58 -6.98 2.45 10.01
C GLY A 58 -8.29 1.68 10.16
N LYS A 59 -9.42 2.41 10.25
CA LYS A 59 -10.77 1.84 10.43
C LYS A 59 -11.27 1.01 9.22
N GLU A 60 -10.62 1.09 8.07
CA GLU A 60 -11.03 0.40 6.83
C GLU A 60 -10.61 -1.09 6.77
N GLY A 61 -9.90 -1.59 7.77
CA GLY A 61 -9.33 -2.94 7.78
C GLY A 61 -10.05 -3.98 8.64
N GLU A 62 -11.24 -3.67 9.17
CA GLU A 62 -11.97 -4.62 10.01
C GLU A 62 -12.34 -5.86 9.18
N GLY A 63 -11.90 -7.04 9.62
CA GLY A 63 -12.08 -8.28 8.87
C GLY A 63 -11.19 -8.43 7.64
N VAL A 64 -10.12 -7.62 7.45
CA VAL A 64 -9.15 -7.78 6.35
C VAL A 64 -7.74 -7.95 6.90
N LYS A 65 -7.00 -8.93 6.39
CA LYS A 65 -5.59 -9.15 6.78
C LYS A 65 -4.70 -9.48 5.59
N PRO A 66 -3.41 -9.11 5.65
CA PRO A 66 -2.43 -9.59 4.68
C PRO A 66 -1.94 -10.99 5.07
N ALA A 67 -1.89 -11.89 4.11
CA ALA A 67 -1.35 -13.23 4.22
C ALA A 67 -0.16 -13.43 3.27
N GLN A 68 0.68 -14.42 3.57
CA GLN A 68 1.81 -14.78 2.71
C GLN A 68 1.87 -16.30 2.59
N ILE A 69 1.93 -16.79 1.35
CA ILE A 69 2.05 -18.21 1.03
C ILE A 69 3.24 -18.33 0.07
N GLY A 70 4.35 -18.87 0.57
CA GLY A 70 5.63 -18.84 -0.15
C GLY A 70 6.06 -17.40 -0.45
N GLU A 71 6.29 -17.11 -1.74
CA GLU A 71 6.66 -15.77 -2.22
C GLU A 71 5.45 -14.89 -2.56
N MET A 72 4.24 -15.45 -2.55
CA MET A 72 3.03 -14.74 -2.92
C MET A 72 2.45 -14.01 -1.71
N THR A 73 2.07 -12.75 -1.93
CA THR A 73 1.38 -11.93 -0.92
C THR A 73 -0.09 -11.83 -1.29
N TYR A 74 -0.96 -12.00 -0.30
CA TYR A 74 -2.41 -11.93 -0.47
C TYR A 74 -3.01 -10.93 0.51
N VAL A 75 -4.16 -10.39 0.12
CA VAL A 75 -5.10 -9.75 1.04
C VAL A 75 -6.30 -10.68 1.14
N VAL A 76 -6.73 -10.99 2.36
CA VAL A 76 -7.82 -11.94 2.62
C VAL A 76 -8.83 -11.34 3.59
N ARG A 77 -10.09 -11.69 3.38
CA ARG A 77 -11.18 -11.40 4.30
C ARG A 77 -11.19 -12.48 5.39
N VAL A 78 -11.33 -12.05 6.64
CA VAL A 78 -11.40 -12.92 7.81
C VAL A 78 -12.80 -12.74 8.35
N LEU A 79 -13.60 -13.79 8.31
CA LEU A 79 -14.86 -13.82 9.05
C LEU A 79 -14.52 -13.57 10.52
N ALA A 80 -15.17 -12.59 11.15
CA ALA A 80 -15.14 -12.45 12.59
C ALA A 80 -15.74 -13.73 13.17
N GLY A 81 -14.87 -14.57 13.73
CA GLY A 81 -15.26 -15.75 14.50
C GLY A 81 -15.62 -15.38 15.92
#